data_AF-A0A529NXB9-F1
#
_entry.id   AF-A0A529NXB9-F1
#
_cell.length_a   1.000
_cell.length_b   1.000
_cell.length_c   1.000
_cell.angle_alpha   90.00
_cell.angle_beta   90.00
_cell.angle_gamma   90.00
#
_symmetry.space_group_name_H-M   'P 1'
#
loop_
_entity.id
_entity.type
_entity.pdbx_description
1 polymer ?
#
loop_
_entity_poly.entity_id
_entity_poly.type
_entity_poly.pdbx_seq_one_letter_code
_entity_poly.pdbx_strand_id
1 'polypeptide(L)' 'YHVMFLGLKRQPKQGEKFPATLTFEKAGSVTVEFEVEGMGETGEMDQAE' A
#
# COMPACT_ATOMS: atom_id res chain seq x y z
N TYR A 1 -12.31 4.35 -1.73
CA TYR A 1 -11.63 5.09 -0.64
C TYR A 1 -10.16 4.72 -0.69
N HIS A 2 -9.24 5.67 -0.55
CA HIS A 2 -7.80 5.43 -0.67
C HIS A 2 -7.03 6.15 0.43
N VAL A 3 -5.93 5.54 0.89
CA VAL A 3 -4.98 6.16 1.81
C VAL A 3 -3.87 6.81 0.97
N MET A 4 -3.55 8.07 1.26
CA MET A 4 -2.45 8.78 0.58
C MET A 4 -1.18 8.71 1.40
N PHE A 5 -0.08 8.32 0.76
CA PHE A 5 1.25 8.48 1.34
C PHE A 5 1.73 9.92 1.18
N LEU A 6 2.17 10.54 2.27
CA LEU A 6 2.65 11.92 2.32
C LEU A 6 4.12 11.97 2.75
N GLY A 7 4.89 12.94 2.24
CA GLY A 7 6.28 13.15 2.66
C GLY A 7 7.27 12.10 2.15
N LEU A 8 6.99 11.49 0.99
CA LEU A 8 7.88 10.50 0.38
C LEU A 8 9.26 11.13 0.07
N LYS A 9 10.34 10.55 0.62
CA LYS A 9 11.72 11.01 0.39
C LYS A 9 12.21 10.76 -1.05
N ARG A 10 11.58 9.81 -1.73
CA ARG A 10 11.83 9.44 -3.12
C ARG A 10 10.55 8.93 -3.75
N GLN A 11 10.46 9.02 -5.07
CA GLN A 11 9.39 8.36 -5.80
C GLN A 11 9.53 6.84 -5.66
N PRO A 12 8.46 6.12 -5.27
CA PRO A 12 8.44 4.66 -5.29
C PRO A 12 8.64 4.17 -6.73
N LYS A 13 9.42 3.11 -6.92
CA LYS A 13 9.69 2.53 -8.24
C LYS A 13 8.77 1.33 -8.47
N GLN A 14 8.29 1.14 -9.69
CA GLN A 14 7.45 -0.02 -10.03
C GLN A 14 8.14 -1.35 -9.65
N GLY A 15 7.38 -2.27 -9.05
CA GLY A 15 7.86 -3.55 -8.55
C GLY A 15 8.62 -3.48 -7.22
N GLU A 16 8.79 -2.29 -6.64
CA GLU A 16 9.33 -2.14 -5.28
C GLU A 16 8.26 -2.58 -4.27
N LYS A 17 8.64 -3.46 -3.34
CA LYS A 17 7.79 -3.87 -2.21
C LYS A 17 8.30 -3.22 -0.94
N PHE A 18 7.39 -2.68 -0.14
CA PHE A 18 7.74 -2.12 1.16
C PHE A 18 6.71 -2.49 2.23
N PRO A 19 7.15 -2.94 3.42
CA PRO A 19 6.26 -3.22 4.52
C PRO A 19 5.76 -1.91 5.14
N ALA A 20 4.49 -1.88 5.53
CA ALA A 20 3.93 -0.82 6.36
C ALA A 20 2.96 -1.41 7.40
N THR A 21 2.80 -0.68 8.50
CA THR A 21 1.93 -1.11 9.58
C THR A 21 0.68 -0.24 9.62
N LEU A 22 -0.48 -0.85 9.45
CA LEU A 22 -1.79 -0.24 9.60
C LEU A 22 -2.25 -0.40 11.05
N THR A 23 -2.42 0.71 11.76
CA THR A 23 -2.93 0.71 13.14
C THR A 23 -4.43 0.93 13.12
N PHE A 24 -5.19 -0.10 13.48
CA PHE A 24 -6.64 -0.04 13.62
C PHE A 24 -7.01 0.16 15.09
N GLU A 25 -7.96 1.05 15.36
CA GLU A 25 -8.35 1.40 16.73
C GLU A 25 -8.82 0.19 17.56
N LYS A 26 -9.52 -0.77 16.94
CA LYS A 26 -10.07 -1.95 17.64
C LYS A 26 -9.26 -3.22 17.43
N ALA A 27 -8.66 -3.39 16.26
CA ALA A 27 -7.94 -4.61 15.88
C ALA A 27 -6.43 -4.55 16.17
N GLY A 28 -5.89 -3.37 16.51
CA GLY A 28 -4.47 -3.17 16.75
C GLY A 28 -3.66 -3.00 15.47
N SER A 29 -2.36 -3.29 15.55
CA SER A 29 -1.40 -3.07 14.47
C SER A 29 -1.32 -4.29 13.53
N VAL A 30 -1.51 -4.06 12.24
CA VAL A 30 -1.42 -5.07 11.17
C VAL A 30 -0.29 -4.68 10.24
N THR A 31 0.70 -5.56 10.06
CA THR A 31 1.76 -5.37 9.07
C THR A 31 1.29 -5.89 7.73
N VAL A 32 1.37 -5.05 6.70
CA VAL A 32 1.03 -5.36 5.31
C VAL A 32 2.21 -5.02 4.42
N GLU A 33 2.41 -5.77 3.34
CA GLU A 33 3.37 -5.40 2.30
C GLU A 33 2.65 -4.66 1.17
N PHE A 34 3.15 -3.48 0.82
CA PHE A 34 2.68 -2.71 -0.31
C PHE A 34 3.60 -2.93 -1.50
N GLU A 35 3.02 -3.22 -2.65
CA GLU A 35 3.72 -3.30 -3.93
C GLU A 35 3.43 -2.04 -4.75
N VAL A 36 4.48 -1.47 -5.34
CA VAL A 36 4.35 -0.28 -6.20
C VAL A 36 3.99 -0.72 -7.61
N GLU A 37 2.74 -0.46 -8.01
CA GLU A 37 2.25 -0.71 -9.36
C GLU A 37 2.42 0.51 -10.28
N GLY A 38 2.37 0.31 -11.60
CA GLY A 38 2.55 1.37 -12.59
C GLY A 38 1.36 2.34 -12.63
N MET A 39 1.61 3.63 -12.87
CA MET A 39 0.53 4.60 -13.09
C MET A 39 -0.27 4.25 -14.35
N GLY A 40 -1.46 3.69 -14.18
CA GLY A 40 -2.33 3.24 -15.28
C GLY A 40 -2.92 1.84 -15.07
N GLU A 41 -2.34 1.06 -14.17
CA GLU A 41 -2.97 -0.14 -13.61
C GLU A 41 -4.01 0.35 -12.60
N THR A 42 -5.29 0.22 -12.96
CA THR A 42 -6.39 0.49 -12.03
C THR A 42 -6.32 -0.63 -11.01
N GLY A 43 -5.67 -0.38 -9.87
CA GLY A 43 -5.30 -1.38 -8.88
C GLY A 43 -6.32 -2.52 -8.80
N GLU A 44 -5.94 -3.66 -9.37
CA GLU A 44 -6.63 -4.91 -9.19
C GLU A 44 -6.40 -5.27 -7.73
N MET A 45 -7.26 -4.72 -6.85
CA MET A 45 -7.48 -5.31 -5.56
C MET A 45 -7.92 -6.73 -5.86
N ASP A 46 -6.98 -7.66 -5.75
CA ASP A 46 -7.19 -9.10 -5.78
C ASP A 46 -8.34 -9.39 -4.82
N GLN A 47 -9.56 -9.46 -5.38
CA GLN A 47 -10.72 -9.99 -4.69
C GLN A 47 -10.45 -11.47 -4.60
N ALA A 48 -9.71 -11.87 -3.56
CA ALA A 48 -9.72 -13.24 -3.09
C ALA A 48 -11.17 -13.56 -2.72
N GLU A 49 -11.80 -14.35 -3.58
CA GLU A 49 -13.05 -15.11 -3.35
C GLU A 49 -12.98 -15.94 -2.07
#